data_AF-A0A7W0ZSF6-F1
#
_entry.id   AF-A0A7W0ZSF6-F1
#
_cell.length_a   1.000
_cell.length_b   1.000
_cell.length_c   1.000
_cell.angle_alpha   90.00
_cell.angle_beta   90.00
_cell.angle_gamma   90.00
#
_symmetry.space_group_name_H-M   'P 1'
#
loop_
_entity.id
_entity.type
_entity.pdbx_description
1 polymer ?
#
loop_
_entity_poly.entity_id
_entity_poly.type
_entity_poly.pdbx_seq_one_letter_code
_entity_poly.pdbx_strand_id
1 'polypeptide(L)'
;MRTALALITLLAPSVAHAEVLDKAVLPWEPRELALVVGITVGCVVTARLGRFGRGVAVVVAIAWAALRITGDDWYSADVGPFLQAELAELAPATAELYEPLLMMIASAPLVATLFAIRAWRTKRRPATASLGHR
;
A
#
# COMPACT_ATOMS: atom_id res chain seq x y z
N MET A 1 -14.86 18.10 -42.21
CA MET A 1 -15.22 17.01 -41.26
C MET A 1 -14.12 15.99 -41.02
N ARG A 2 -13.34 15.55 -42.03
CA ARG A 2 -12.24 14.57 -41.82
C ARG A 2 -11.05 15.07 -40.98
N THR A 3 -10.72 16.36 -41.06
CA THR A 3 -9.61 16.98 -40.29
C THR A 3 -9.92 17.15 -38.80
N ALA A 4 -11.18 17.41 -38.44
CA ALA A 4 -11.62 17.49 -37.04
C ALA A 4 -11.57 16.12 -36.34
N LEU A 5 -11.95 15.05 -37.05
CA LEU A 5 -11.85 13.69 -36.53
C LEU A 5 -10.39 13.27 -36.29
N ALA A 6 -9.48 13.66 -37.20
CA ALA A 6 -8.04 13.41 -37.08
C ALA A 6 -7.42 14.15 -35.89
N LEU A 7 -7.83 15.41 -35.65
CA LEU A 7 -7.43 16.19 -34.49
C LEU A 7 -7.94 15.57 -33.18
N ILE A 8 -9.18 15.08 -33.14
CA ILE A 8 -9.72 14.38 -31.97
C ILE A 8 -8.95 13.08 -31.71
N THR A 9 -8.58 12.30 -32.73
CA THR A 9 -7.78 11.09 -32.54
C THR A 9 -6.32 11.36 -32.14
N LEU A 10 -5.76 12.50 -32.54
CA LEU A 10 -4.40 12.93 -32.14
C LEU A 10 -4.38 13.55 -30.74
N LEU A 11 -5.45 14.23 -30.35
CA LEU A 11 -5.61 14.87 -29.05
C LEU A 11 -6.18 13.92 -27.98
N ALA A 12 -6.93 12.88 -28.37
CA ALA A 12 -7.47 11.89 -27.43
C ALA A 12 -6.41 11.21 -26.55
N PRO A 13 -5.28 10.70 -27.08
CA PRO A 13 -4.27 10.09 -26.22
C PRO A 13 -3.56 11.11 -25.33
N SER A 14 -3.41 12.36 -25.76
CA SER A 14 -2.74 13.43 -25.00
C SER A 14 -3.64 14.06 -23.93
N VAL A 15 -4.95 14.17 -24.20
CA VAL A 15 -5.95 14.59 -23.20
C VAL A 15 -6.23 13.46 -22.20
N ALA A 16 -6.20 12.20 -22.64
CA ALA A 16 -6.22 11.06 -21.73
C ALA A 16 -4.94 10.98 -20.87
N HIS A 17 -3.76 11.29 -21.41
CA HIS A 17 -2.51 11.37 -20.64
C HIS A 17 -2.58 12.40 -19.51
N ALA A 18 -3.03 13.62 -19.82
CA ALA A 18 -3.13 14.69 -18.81
C ALA A 18 -4.15 14.38 -17.70
N GLU A 19 -5.21 13.62 -17.98
CA GLU A 19 -6.19 13.21 -16.97
C GLU A 19 -5.73 12.04 -16.07
N VAL A 20 -4.72 11.26 -16.49
CA VAL A 20 -4.31 10.05 -15.78
C VAL A 20 -3.46 10.40 -14.55
N LEU A 21 -2.50 11.33 -14.66
CA LEU A 21 -1.74 11.82 -13.51
C LEU A 21 -2.59 12.61 -12.52
N ASP A 22 -3.59 13.35 -13.01
CA ASP A 22 -4.50 14.15 -12.17
C ASP A 22 -5.49 13.27 -11.38
N LYS A 23 -5.65 12.01 -11.78
CA LYS A 23 -6.50 11.01 -11.11
C LYS A 23 -5.73 9.96 -10.31
N ALA A 24 -4.43 9.81 -10.58
CA ALA A 24 -3.58 8.86 -9.87
C ALA A 24 -3.40 9.34 -8.42
N VAL A 25 -4.03 8.64 -7.47
CA VAL A 25 -3.93 9.00 -6.06
C VAL A 25 -2.52 8.71 -5.57
N LEU A 26 -1.76 9.76 -5.30
CA LEU A 26 -0.36 9.62 -4.90
C LEU A 26 -0.27 8.97 -3.51
N PRO A 27 0.68 8.06 -3.28
CA PRO A 27 0.78 7.33 -2.03
C PRO A 27 1.13 8.19 -0.81
N TRP A 28 1.61 9.42 -1.01
CA TRP A 28 1.88 10.41 0.03
C TRP A 28 0.71 11.37 0.28
N GLU A 29 -0.42 11.21 -0.42
CA GLU A 29 -1.62 12.00 -0.17
C GLU A 29 -2.09 11.80 1.29
N PRO A 30 -2.47 12.88 2.00
CA PRO A 30 -2.92 12.78 3.39
C PRO A 30 -4.07 11.80 3.59
N ARG A 31 -4.97 11.71 2.60
CA ARG A 31 -6.09 10.76 2.59
C ARG A 31 -5.61 9.30 2.60
N GLU A 32 -4.63 8.98 1.77
CA GLU A 32 -4.07 7.62 1.68
C GLU A 32 -3.32 7.26 2.96
N LEU A 33 -2.51 8.20 3.47
CA LEU A 33 -1.81 8.01 4.75
C LEU A 33 -2.80 7.76 5.90
N ALA A 34 -3.91 8.52 5.95
CA ALA A 34 -4.94 8.34 6.96
C ALA A 34 -5.61 6.95 6.88
N LEU A 35 -5.89 6.46 5.67
CA LEU A 35 -6.46 5.12 5.46
C LEU A 35 -5.48 4.03 5.94
N VAL A 36 -4.21 4.11 5.53
CA VAL A 36 -3.17 3.14 5.90
C VAL A 36 -2.98 3.10 7.41
N VAL A 37 -2.90 4.27 8.05
CA VAL A 37 -2.79 4.39 9.51
C VAL A 37 -4.02 3.81 10.21
N GLY A 38 -5.22 4.15 9.74
CA GLY A 38 -6.48 3.65 10.31
C GLY A 38 -6.55 2.12 10.28
N ILE A 39 -6.22 1.51 9.15
CA ILE A 39 -6.23 0.05 8.99
C ILE A 39 -5.13 -0.60 9.81
N THR A 40 -3.94 0.00 9.84
CA THR A 40 -2.84 -0.48 10.67
C THR A 40 -3.22 -0.52 12.15
N VAL A 41 -3.79 0.58 12.67
CA VAL A 41 -4.24 0.66 14.06
C VAL A 41 -5.36 -0.34 14.31
N GLY A 42 -6.34 -0.45 13.42
CA GLY A 42 -7.44 -1.41 13.51
C GLY A 42 -6.97 -2.85 13.59
N CYS A 43 -6.01 -3.25 12.74
CA CYS A 43 -5.43 -4.58 12.76
C CYS A 43 -4.64 -4.85 14.06
N VAL A 44 -3.82 -3.89 14.51
CA VAL A 44 -3.04 -4.01 15.75
C VAL A 44 -3.96 -4.13 16.96
N VAL A 45 -5.03 -3.34 17.05
CA VAL A 45 -6.02 -3.41 18.14
C VAL A 45 -6.75 -4.75 18.11
N THR A 46 -7.23 -5.18 16.94
CA THR A 46 -7.92 -6.46 16.76
C THR A 46 -7.04 -7.65 17.15
N ALA A 47 -5.75 -7.59 16.82
CA ALA A 47 -4.78 -8.62 17.19
C ALA A 47 -4.57 -8.77 18.72
N ARG A 48 -4.98 -7.77 19.52
CA ARG A 48 -4.96 -7.85 21.00
C ARG A 48 -6.12 -8.66 21.57
N LEU A 49 -7.21 -8.85 20.82
CA LEU A 49 -8.44 -9.50 21.30
C LEU A 49 -8.35 -11.03 21.46
N GLY A 50 -7.15 -11.61 21.42
CA GLY A 50 -6.92 -13.04 21.62
C GLY A 50 -6.66 -13.80 20.33
N ARG A 51 -6.82 -15.14 20.34
CA ARG A 51 -6.39 -16.00 19.22
C ARG A 51 -7.21 -15.76 17.94
N PHE A 52 -8.52 -15.60 18.07
CA PHE A 52 -9.39 -15.28 16.93
C PHE A 52 -9.11 -13.88 16.36
N GLY A 53 -8.96 -12.88 17.24
CA GLY A 53 -8.60 -11.51 16.82
C GLY A 53 -7.29 -11.43 16.05
N ARG A 54 -6.27 -12.21 16.43
CA ARG A 54 -5.02 -12.33 15.65
C ARG A 54 -5.24 -12.87 14.25
N GLY A 55 -6.07 -13.89 14.10
CA GLY A 55 -6.40 -14.47 12.79
C GLY A 55 -7.09 -13.42 11.90
N VAL A 56 -8.12 -12.76 12.42
CA VAL A 56 -8.86 -11.70 11.71
C VAL A 56 -7.93 -10.56 11.30
N ALA A 57 -7.09 -10.06 12.21
CA ALA A 57 -6.16 -8.97 11.91
C ALA A 57 -5.17 -9.32 10.79
N VAL A 58 -4.67 -10.56 10.77
CA VAL A 58 -3.77 -11.02 9.71
C VAL A 58 -4.51 -11.14 8.37
N VAL A 59 -5.70 -11.72 8.36
CA VAL A 59 -6.51 -11.83 7.13
C VAL A 59 -6.84 -10.45 6.56
N VAL A 60 -7.25 -9.50 7.41
CA VAL A 60 -7.55 -8.13 6.99
C VAL A 60 -6.30 -7.43 6.45
N ALA A 61 -5.15 -7.59 7.11
CA ALA A 61 -3.90 -7.00 6.64
C ALA A 61 -3.42 -7.58 5.29
N ILE A 62 -3.62 -8.88 5.07
CA ILE A 62 -3.32 -9.53 3.77
C ILE A 62 -4.30 -9.05 2.70
N ALA A 63 -5.60 -9.01 3.02
CA ALA A 63 -6.62 -8.53 2.09
C ALA A 63 -6.37 -7.06 1.69
N TRP A 64 -5.97 -6.21 2.65
CA TRP A 64 -5.53 -4.85 2.38
C TRP A 64 -4.36 -4.80 1.41
N ALA A 65 -3.29 -5.57 1.68
CA ALA A 65 -2.11 -5.59 0.82
C ALA A 65 -2.48 -6.04 -0.61
N ALA A 66 -3.31 -7.09 -0.73
CA ALA A 66 -3.80 -7.57 -2.01
C ALA A 66 -4.60 -6.48 -2.75
N LEU A 67 -5.60 -5.87 -2.09
CA LEU A 67 -6.42 -4.81 -2.67
C LEU A 67 -5.58 -3.60 -3.09
N ARG A 68 -4.59 -3.21 -2.29
CA ARG A 68 -3.75 -2.06 -2.59
C ARG A 68 -2.84 -2.32 -3.78
N ILE A 69 -2.31 -3.53 -3.94
CA ILE A 69 -1.45 -3.91 -5.08
C ILE A 69 -2.29 -4.11 -6.34
N THR A 70 -3.40 -4.85 -6.27
CA THR A 70 -4.22 -5.16 -7.46
C THR A 70 -5.09 -3.99 -7.91
N GLY A 71 -5.42 -3.08 -7.00
CA GLY A 71 -6.26 -1.91 -7.28
C GLY A 71 -5.47 -0.64 -7.61
N ASP A 72 -4.14 -0.70 -7.65
CA ASP A 72 -3.32 0.45 -8.07
C ASP A 72 -3.07 0.40 -9.58
N ASP A 73 -3.31 1.53 -10.24
CA ASP A 73 -3.09 1.68 -11.68
C ASP A 73 -1.63 1.48 -12.08
N TRP A 74 -0.68 1.63 -11.14
CA TRP A 74 0.74 1.33 -11.34
C TRP A 74 1.00 -0.11 -11.82
N TYR A 75 0.19 -1.07 -11.37
CA TYR A 75 0.31 -2.48 -11.77
C TYR A 75 -0.67 -2.87 -12.89
N SER A 76 -1.47 -1.93 -13.41
CA SER A 76 -2.33 -2.17 -14.56
C SER A 76 -1.50 -2.40 -15.81
N ALA A 77 -1.82 -3.44 -16.59
CA ALA A 77 -1.15 -3.70 -17.86
C ALA A 77 -1.39 -2.59 -18.89
N ASP A 78 -2.53 -1.90 -18.79
CA ASP A 78 -2.93 -0.87 -19.76
C ASP A 78 -2.46 0.53 -19.36
N VAL A 79 -2.36 0.82 -18.06
CA VAL A 79 -2.08 2.18 -17.53
C VAL A 79 -0.69 2.29 -16.90
N GLY A 80 -0.20 1.23 -16.26
CA GLY A 80 1.06 1.20 -15.54
C GLY A 80 2.28 1.62 -16.37
N PRO A 81 2.48 1.09 -17.60
CA PRO A 81 3.61 1.49 -18.44
C PRO A 81 3.62 2.98 -18.79
N PHE A 82 2.45 3.59 -18.96
CA PHE A 82 2.32 5.02 -19.26
C PHE A 82 2.64 5.87 -18.03
N LEU A 83 2.09 5.52 -16.86
CA LEU A 83 2.40 6.18 -15.60
C LEU A 83 3.90 6.12 -15.27
N GLN A 84 4.54 4.96 -15.50
CA GLN A 84 5.98 4.80 -15.27
C GLN A 84 6.82 5.69 -16.19
N ALA A 85 6.48 5.75 -17.48
CA ALA A 85 7.17 6.60 -18.44
C ALA A 85 7.03 8.09 -18.10
N GLU A 86 5.83 8.52 -17.72
CA GLU A 86 5.54 9.91 -17.38
C GLU A 86 6.22 10.35 -16.07
N LEU A 87 6.18 9.50 -15.03
CA LEU A 87 6.90 9.78 -13.78
C LEU A 87 8.42 9.84 -14.00
N ALA A 88 8.96 8.96 -14.86
CA ALA A 88 10.39 8.92 -15.15
C ALA A 88 10.86 10.18 -15.90
N GLU A 89 10.03 10.76 -16.76
CA GLU A 89 10.33 11.99 -17.50
C GLU A 89 10.23 13.23 -16.61
N LEU A 90 9.19 13.34 -15.79
CA LEU A 90 8.91 14.53 -14.98
C LEU A 90 9.73 14.58 -13.67
N ALA A 91 9.93 13.43 -13.03
CA ALA A 91 10.53 13.34 -11.70
C ALA A 91 11.28 12.00 -11.52
N PRO A 92 12.46 11.82 -12.14
CA PRO A 92 13.17 10.54 -12.19
C PRO A 92 13.51 9.99 -10.80
N ALA A 93 13.90 10.85 -9.86
CA ALA A 93 14.17 10.45 -8.48
C ALA A 93 12.90 9.95 -7.75
N THR A 94 11.73 10.45 -8.13
CA THR A 94 10.44 10.02 -7.56
C THR A 94 9.97 8.71 -8.19
N ALA A 95 10.22 8.50 -9.49
CA ALA A 95 9.90 7.27 -10.20
C ALA A 95 10.56 6.05 -9.58
N GLU A 96 11.86 6.14 -9.25
CA GLU A 96 12.59 5.05 -8.61
C GLU A 96 12.04 4.66 -7.22
N LEU A 97 11.46 5.63 -6.50
CA LEU A 97 10.95 5.43 -5.15
C LEU A 97 9.47 5.04 -5.11
N TYR A 98 8.74 5.18 -6.22
CA TYR A 98 7.29 5.03 -6.24
C TYR A 98 6.85 3.59 -5.93
N GLU A 99 7.39 2.62 -6.67
CA GLU A 99 7.12 1.19 -6.46
C GLU A 99 7.50 0.70 -5.04
N PRO A 100 8.72 0.93 -4.53
CA PRO A 100 9.06 0.48 -3.18
C PRO A 100 8.20 1.16 -2.11
N LEU A 101 7.80 2.41 -2.30
CA LEU A 101 6.91 3.12 -1.38
C LEU A 101 5.50 2.52 -1.40
N LEU A 102 4.96 2.18 -2.58
CA LEU A 102 3.69 1.46 -2.70
C LEU A 102 3.74 0.12 -1.98
N MET A 103 4.80 -0.67 -2.18
CA MET A 103 4.98 -1.96 -1.50
C MET A 103 5.08 -1.80 0.02
N MET A 104 5.79 -0.77 0.49
CA MET A 104 5.89 -0.46 1.92
C MET A 104 4.52 -0.11 2.51
N ILE A 105 3.74 0.73 1.82
CA ILE A 105 2.40 1.16 2.25
C ILE A 105 1.41 -0.01 2.24
N ALA A 106 1.43 -0.84 1.19
CA ALA A 106 0.58 -2.02 1.09
C ALA A 106 0.87 -3.03 2.20
N SER A 107 2.15 -3.22 2.56
CA SER A 107 2.59 -4.19 3.56
C SER A 107 2.58 -3.68 5.01
N ALA A 108 2.48 -2.36 5.23
CA ALA A 108 2.59 -1.74 6.54
C ALA A 108 1.64 -2.32 7.61
N PRO A 109 0.32 -2.54 7.33
CA PRO A 109 -0.58 -3.12 8.32
C PRO A 109 -0.17 -4.54 8.72
N LEU A 110 0.32 -5.34 7.77
CA LEU A 110 0.74 -6.72 8.03
C LEU A 110 1.99 -6.75 8.89
N VAL A 111 3.00 -5.98 8.50
CA VAL A 111 4.27 -5.86 9.24
C VAL A 111 4.01 -5.42 10.67
N ALA A 112 3.26 -4.33 10.87
CA ALA A 112 2.89 -3.82 12.19
C ALA A 112 2.13 -4.85 13.03
N THR A 113 1.17 -5.56 12.43
CA THR A 113 0.38 -6.59 13.12
C THR A 113 1.25 -7.76 13.58
N LEU A 114 2.17 -8.24 12.73
CA LEU A 114 3.09 -9.32 13.09
C LEU A 114 4.06 -8.92 14.20
N PHE A 115 4.61 -7.71 14.13
CA PHE A 115 5.46 -7.15 15.19
C PHE A 115 4.70 -7.06 16.51
N ALA A 116 3.46 -6.55 16.49
CA ALA A 116 2.63 -6.42 17.67
C ALA A 116 2.32 -7.79 18.31
N ILE A 117 1.94 -8.79 17.50
CA ILE A 117 1.71 -10.16 17.95
C ILE A 117 2.98 -10.75 18.59
N ARG A 118 4.15 -10.58 17.94
CA ARG A 118 5.43 -11.07 18.45
C ARG A 118 5.80 -10.42 19.78
N ALA A 119 5.72 -9.10 19.88
CA ALA A 119 6.03 -8.34 21.08
C ALA A 119 5.15 -8.73 22.29
N TRP A 120 3.91 -9.17 22.07
CA TRP A 120 3.06 -9.65 23.17
C TRP A 120 3.31 -11.10 23.54
N ARG A 121 3.77 -11.95 22.60
CA ARG A 121 4.19 -13.31 22.93
C ARG A 121 5.44 -13.32 23.81
N THR A 122 6.39 -12.42 23.57
CA THR A 122 7.61 -12.32 24.38
C THR A 122 7.33 -11.82 25.80
N LYS A 123 6.43 -10.85 25.98
CA LYS A 123 6.03 -10.38 27.33
C LYS A 123 5.28 -11.40 28.17
N ARG A 124 4.64 -12.41 27.56
CA ARG A 124 3.88 -13.45 28.28
C ARG A 124 4.69 -14.69 28.63
N ARG A 125 5.98 -14.77 28.25
CA ARG A 125 6.86 -15.82 28.77
C ARG A 125 7.35 -15.36 30.15
N PRO A 126 6.94 -16.01 31.26
CA PRO A 126 7.55 -15.74 32.55
C PRO A 126 9.04 -16.06 32.46
N ALA A 127 9.87 -15.21 33.05
CA ALA A 127 11.29 -15.47 33.27
C ALA A 127 11.44 -16.62 34.27
N THR A 128 11.16 -17.85 33.84
CA THR A 128 11.47 -19.08 34.57
C THR A 128 12.91 -19.45 34.26
N ALA A 129 13.87 -18.68 34.76
CA ALA A 129 15.29 -19.05 34.75
C ALA A 129 16.10 -18.15 35.69
N SER A 130 15.99 -18.36 37.01
CA SER A 130 17.10 -18.27 37.98
C SER A 130 16.59 -18.39 39.43
N LEU A 131 15.95 -19.50 39.78
CA LEU A 131 15.77 -19.89 41.18
C LEU A 131 16.10 -21.38 41.27
N GLY A 132 17.38 -21.68 41.42
CA GLY A 132 17.83 -23.05 41.61
C GLY A 132 19.27 -23.23 41.16
N HIS A 133 20.22 -22.80 41.98
CA HIS A 133 21.15 -23.74 42.61
C HIS A 133 21.80 -23.02 43.79
N ARG A 134 21.42 -23.49 44.98
CA ARG A 134 22.22 -23.38 46.20
C ARG A 134 23.45 -24.27 46.06
#